data_AF-A0A930WLJ6-F1
#
_entry.id   AF-A0A930WLJ6-F1
#
_cell.length_a   1.000
_cell.length_b   1.000
_cell.length_c   1.000
_cell.angle_alpha   90.00
_cell.angle_beta   90.00
_cell.angle_gamma   90.00
#
_symmetry.space_group_name_H-M   'P 1'
#
loop_
_entity.id
_entity.type
_entity.pdbx_description
1 polymer ?
#
loop_
_entity_poly.entity_id
_entity_poly.type
_entity_poly.pdbx_seq_one_letter_code
_entity_poly.pdbx_strand_id
1 'polypeptide(L)'
;MGLTNLVLYLFYRREKNIQKKCTAKISGIVVDYDNRNEMVIPLPIVEYLVNGETYRKKFEYAYYVENSRKKEQKDAFDRKYILSAGKNLQLREIFPKGSAMTVYYNPEKPEKAFVERYAGLDRIFRLLIIIFSIVGFVLIAIVLGISYLS
;
A
#
# COMPACT_ATOMS: atom_id res chain seq x y z
N MET A 1 12.75 -20.44 -9.14
CA MET A 1 11.32 -20.11 -9.39
C MET A 1 10.41 -20.41 -8.19
N GLY A 2 10.57 -21.52 -7.47
CA GLY A 2 9.70 -21.83 -6.31
C GLY A 2 9.81 -20.83 -5.15
N LEU A 3 11.03 -20.48 -4.72
CA LEU A 3 11.25 -19.57 -3.60
C LEU A 3 10.75 -18.14 -3.88
N THR A 4 10.97 -17.63 -5.10
CA THR A 4 10.51 -16.29 -5.50
C THR A 4 8.98 -16.19 -5.48
N ASN A 5 8.29 -17.20 -6.00
CA ASN A 5 6.83 -17.27 -5.95
C ASN A 5 6.30 -17.40 -4.52
N LEU A 6 6.98 -18.17 -3.67
CA LEU A 6 6.64 -18.28 -2.25
C LEU A 6 6.73 -16.93 -1.55
N VAL A 7 7.84 -16.20 -1.73
CA VAL A 7 8.02 -14.87 -1.15
C VAL A 7 6.94 -13.89 -1.64
N LEU A 8 6.68 -13.84 -2.95
CA LEU A 8 5.60 -13.02 -3.51
C LEU A 8 4.21 -13.41 -2.95
N TYR A 9 3.96 -14.70 -2.78
CA TYR A 9 2.73 -15.20 -2.18
C TYR A 9 2.57 -14.78 -0.71
N LEU A 10 3.64 -14.79 0.08
CA LEU A 10 3.59 -14.33 1.47
C LEU A 10 3.24 -12.83 1.56
N PHE A 11 3.80 -11.99 0.68
CA PHE A 11 3.42 -10.59 0.57
C PHE A 11 1.95 -10.44 0.14
N TYR A 12 1.52 -11.13 -0.91
CA TYR A 12 0.12 -11.13 -1.33
C TYR A 12 -0.85 -11.55 -0.21
N ARG A 13 -0.50 -12.59 0.55
CA ARG A 13 -1.29 -13.08 1.68
C ARG A 13 -1.36 -12.04 2.78
N ARG A 14 -0.25 -11.36 3.11
CA ARG A 14 -0.23 -10.26 4.09
C ARG A 14 -1.18 -9.13 3.68
N GLU A 15 -1.12 -8.70 2.42
CA GLU A 15 -1.99 -7.67 1.84
C GLU A 15 -3.47 -8.05 1.98
N LYS A 16 -3.84 -9.28 1.60
CA LYS A 16 -5.22 -9.78 1.75
C LYS A 16 -5.65 -9.91 3.19
N ASN A 17 -4.75 -10.22 4.11
CA ASN A 17 -5.07 -10.27 5.54
C ASN A 17 -5.42 -8.88 6.07
N ILE A 18 -4.73 -7.82 5.64
CA ILE A 18 -5.08 -6.44 6.05
C ILE A 18 -6.50 -6.11 5.56
N GLN A 19 -6.79 -6.34 4.28
CA GLN A 19 -8.12 -6.09 3.70
C GLN A 19 -9.24 -6.85 4.41
N LYS A 20 -9.00 -8.13 4.74
CA LYS A 20 -10.04 -9.01 5.32
C LYS A 20 -10.22 -8.82 6.82
N LYS A 21 -9.15 -8.48 7.55
CA LYS A 21 -9.17 -8.45 9.02
C LYS A 21 -9.34 -7.04 9.60
N CYS A 22 -9.07 -5.98 8.85
CA CYS A 22 -9.29 -4.61 9.34
C CYS A 22 -10.77 -4.23 9.20
N THR A 23 -11.60 -4.80 10.06
CA THR A 23 -13.07 -4.70 9.99
C THR A 23 -13.65 -3.65 10.94
N ALA A 24 -12.94 -3.28 12.00
CA ALA A 24 -13.35 -2.20 12.89
C ALA A 24 -12.86 -0.85 12.36
N LYS A 25 -13.62 0.20 12.68
CA LYS A 25 -13.31 1.58 12.34
C LYS A 25 -13.31 2.46 13.58
N ILE A 26 -12.45 3.45 13.62
CA ILE A 26 -12.37 4.44 14.69
C ILE A 26 -11.97 5.81 14.12
N SER A 27 -12.38 6.88 14.77
CA SER A 27 -11.90 8.23 14.46
C SER A 27 -10.55 8.44 15.14
N GLY A 28 -9.49 8.59 14.34
CA GLY A 28 -8.17 8.98 14.79
C GLY A 28 -7.87 10.45 14.49
N ILE A 29 -6.81 10.97 15.08
CA ILE A 29 -6.39 12.37 14.94
C ILE A 29 -5.06 12.46 14.21
N VAL A 30 -4.94 13.38 13.26
CA VAL A 30 -3.66 13.68 12.61
C VAL A 30 -2.72 14.36 13.60
N VAL A 31 -1.70 13.65 14.05
CA VAL A 31 -0.73 14.17 15.04
C VAL A 31 0.57 14.64 14.38
N ASP A 32 0.94 14.01 13.26
CA ASP A 32 2.19 14.31 12.59
C ASP A 32 2.19 13.99 11.11
N TYR A 33 3.34 14.20 10.48
CA TYR A 33 3.55 14.00 9.05
C TYR A 33 4.88 13.29 8.81
N ASP A 34 4.82 12.17 8.09
CA ASP A 34 6.02 11.48 7.63
C ASP A 34 6.64 12.26 6.46
N ASN A 35 7.84 12.78 6.68
CA ASN A 35 8.64 13.47 5.67
C ASN A 35 9.86 12.67 5.20
N ARG A 36 10.03 11.42 5.66
CA ARG A 36 11.23 10.61 5.42
C ARG A 36 11.08 9.63 4.25
N ASN A 37 10.13 9.86 3.35
CA ASN A 37 10.00 9.05 2.14
C ASN A 37 10.87 9.59 1.00
N GLU A 38 11.15 8.74 0.02
CA GLU A 38 12.00 9.03 -1.15
C GLU A 38 11.59 10.30 -1.90
N MET A 39 10.29 10.65 -1.86
CA MET A 39 9.72 11.79 -2.58
C MET A 39 9.41 13.00 -1.68
N VAL A 40 9.77 12.96 -0.40
CA VAL A 40 9.50 13.99 0.63
C VAL A 40 8.03 14.45 0.68
N ILE A 41 7.10 13.56 0.36
CA ILE A 41 5.66 13.84 0.38
C ILE A 41 5.19 13.82 1.84
N PRO A 42 4.60 14.89 2.39
CA PRO A 42 4.19 14.91 3.79
C PRO A 42 2.95 14.02 3.97
N LEU A 43 3.13 12.74 4.29
CA LEU A 43 2.03 11.80 4.51
C LEU A 43 1.50 11.93 5.95
N PRO A 44 0.19 12.13 6.16
CA PRO A 44 -0.38 12.21 7.50
C PRO A 44 -0.11 10.97 8.35
N ILE A 45 0.26 11.18 9.61
CA ILE A 45 0.35 10.15 10.66
C ILE A 45 -0.84 10.35 11.60
N VAL A 46 -1.72 9.35 11.62
CA VAL A 46 -2.95 9.35 12.41
C VAL A 46 -2.76 8.52 13.66
N GLU A 47 -3.06 9.12 14.81
CA GLU A 47 -3.07 8.48 16.12
C GLU A 47 -4.49 8.07 16.52
N TYR A 48 -4.65 6.89 17.11
CA TYR A 48 -5.94 6.35 17.53
C TYR A 48 -5.78 5.46 18.78
N LEU A 49 -6.81 5.41 19.62
CA LEU A 49 -6.80 4.70 20.90
C LEU A 49 -7.67 3.43 20.80
N VAL A 50 -7.11 2.27 21.13
CA VAL A 50 -7.84 1.00 21.19
C VAL A 50 -7.56 0.36 22.54
N ASN A 51 -8.60 0.12 23.35
CA ASN A 51 -8.49 -0.51 24.68
C ASN A 51 -7.48 0.15 25.62
N GLY A 52 -7.34 1.49 25.57
CA GLY A 52 -6.40 2.24 26.39
C GLY A 52 -4.96 2.28 25.87
N GLU A 53 -4.68 1.61 24.75
CA GLU A 53 -3.38 1.66 24.07
C GLU A 53 -3.44 2.57 22.84
N THR A 54 -2.41 3.39 22.68
CA THR A 54 -2.29 4.35 21.59
C THR A 54 -1.51 3.73 20.43
N TYR A 55 -2.08 3.82 19.23
CA TYR A 55 -1.50 3.34 17.99
C TYR A 55 -1.35 4.48 16.99
N ARG A 56 -0.39 4.34 16.09
CA ARG A 56 -0.18 5.28 14.98
C ARG A 56 -0.18 4.56 13.66
N LYS A 57 -0.87 5.11 12.68
CA LYS A 57 -0.87 4.62 11.30
C LYS A 57 -0.72 5.76 10.31
N LYS A 58 0.16 5.56 9.35
CA LYS A 58 0.41 6.48 8.24
C LYS A 58 -0.66 6.32 7.16
N PHE A 59 -1.10 7.43 6.60
CA PHE A 59 -1.87 7.46 5.35
C PHE A 59 -0.96 7.14 4.16
N GLU A 60 -1.37 6.17 3.34
CA GLU A 60 -0.51 5.61 2.29
C GLU A 60 -1.18 5.74 0.91
N TYR A 61 -0.36 5.89 -0.13
CA TYR A 61 -0.74 5.69 -1.53
C TYR A 61 -0.10 4.41 -2.02
N ALA A 62 -0.73 3.76 -3.00
CA ALA A 62 -0.25 2.49 -3.53
C ALA A 62 1.02 2.66 -4.36
N TYR A 63 1.09 3.74 -5.13
CA TYR A 63 2.22 4.09 -5.98
C TYR A 63 2.18 5.56 -6.36
N TYR A 64 3.31 6.06 -6.83
CA TYR A 64 3.53 7.45 -7.18
C TYR A 64 3.78 7.57 -8.68
N VAL A 65 3.23 8.61 -9.30
CA VAL A 65 3.35 8.86 -10.74
C VAL A 65 3.85 10.28 -10.95
N GLU A 66 5.00 10.43 -11.59
CA GLU A 66 5.46 11.74 -12.03
C GLU A 66 4.70 12.19 -13.28
N ASN A 67 4.32 13.46 -13.31
CA ASN A 67 3.63 14.06 -14.43
C ASN A 67 4.15 15.47 -14.72
N SER A 68 4.75 15.65 -15.89
CA SER A 68 5.31 16.93 -16.33
C SER A 68 4.26 17.94 -16.78
N ARG A 69 3.01 17.53 -17.07
CA ARG A 69 1.98 18.39 -17.69
C ARG A 69 1.22 19.28 -16.70
N LYS A 70 1.77 19.55 -15.50
CA LYS A 70 1.11 20.31 -14.42
C LYS A 70 -0.33 19.85 -14.17
N LYS A 71 -0.58 18.54 -14.22
CA LYS A 71 -1.92 18.00 -13.94
C LYS A 71 -2.19 18.12 -12.45
N GLU A 72 -3.37 18.62 -12.11
CA GLU A 72 -3.84 18.69 -10.74
C GLU A 72 -4.55 17.39 -10.36
N GLN A 73 -4.17 16.81 -9.23
CA GLN A 73 -4.92 15.73 -8.59
C GLN A 73 -5.97 16.35 -7.67
N LYS A 74 -7.24 16.02 -7.89
CA LYS A 74 -8.36 16.58 -7.10
C LYS A 74 -8.76 15.70 -5.92
N ASP A 75 -8.68 14.39 -6.09
CA ASP A 75 -9.08 13.44 -5.06
C ASP A 75 -7.87 13.00 -4.23
N ALA A 76 -7.89 13.33 -2.93
CA ALA A 76 -6.89 12.88 -1.99
C ALA A 76 -6.95 11.37 -1.72
N PHE A 77 -8.11 10.76 -1.95
CA PHE A 77 -8.37 9.32 -1.78
C PHE A 77 -8.16 8.53 -3.07
N ASP A 78 -7.59 9.13 -4.11
CA ASP A 78 -7.12 8.37 -5.26
C ASP A 78 -6.08 7.32 -4.83
N ARG A 79 -6.07 6.14 -5.44
CA ARG A 79 -5.13 5.06 -5.07
C ARG A 79 -3.67 5.44 -5.30
N LYS A 80 -3.41 6.34 -6.24
CA LYS A 80 -2.08 6.83 -6.62
C LYS A 80 -1.90 8.28 -6.19
N TYR A 81 -0.65 8.69 -6.04
CA TYR A 81 -0.30 10.09 -5.89
C TYR A 81 0.40 10.60 -7.15
N ILE A 82 -0.01 11.77 -7.65
CA ILE A 82 0.59 12.41 -8.81
C ILE A 82 1.58 13.47 -8.33
N LEU A 83 2.87 13.25 -8.62
CA LEU A 83 3.90 14.28 -8.46
C LEU A 83 3.92 15.16 -9.71
N SER A 84 3.47 16.39 -9.55
CA SER A 84 3.26 17.39 -10.59
C SER A 84 4.10 18.63 -10.34
N ALA A 85 4.66 19.23 -11.41
CA ALA A 85 5.49 20.43 -11.30
C ALA A 85 4.68 21.64 -10.78
N GLY A 86 4.74 21.88 -9.47
CA GLY A 86 4.11 23.01 -8.79
C GLY A 86 2.60 22.89 -8.54
N LYS A 87 1.98 21.74 -8.83
CA LYS A 87 0.55 21.47 -8.56
C LYS A 87 0.33 20.15 -7.81
N ASN A 88 1.25 19.87 -6.88
CA ASN A 88 1.14 18.74 -5.98
C ASN A 88 -0.03 18.92 -5.02
N LEU A 89 -0.63 17.79 -4.64
CA LEU A 89 -1.70 17.77 -3.66
C LEU A 89 -1.14 18.20 -2.28
N GLN A 90 -1.70 19.28 -1.71
CA GLN A 90 -1.24 19.83 -0.43
C GLN A 90 -1.87 19.07 0.74
N LEU A 91 -1.33 17.88 1.06
CA LEU A 91 -1.86 17.01 2.10
C LEU A 91 -1.98 17.69 3.48
N ARG A 92 -1.08 18.64 3.79
CA ARG A 92 -1.13 19.42 5.04
C ARG A 92 -2.35 20.34 5.14
N GLU A 93 -2.82 20.84 4.01
CA GLU A 93 -4.01 21.68 3.94
C GLU A 93 -5.28 20.83 3.97
N ILE A 94 -5.24 19.65 3.35
CA ILE A 94 -6.39 18.74 3.26
C ILE A 94 -6.63 18.01 4.60
N PHE A 95 -5.56 17.62 5.31
CA PHE A 95 -5.62 16.85 6.55
C PHE A 95 -4.85 17.53 7.69
N PRO A 96 -5.16 18.78 8.05
CA PRO A 96 -4.34 19.55 9.00
C PRO A 96 -4.16 18.84 10.34
N LYS A 97 -3.06 19.12 11.04
CA LYS A 97 -2.85 18.55 12.39
C LYS A 97 -4.05 18.86 13.29
N GLY A 98 -4.50 17.86 14.04
CA GLY A 98 -5.72 17.93 14.85
C GLY A 98 -7.01 17.56 14.10
N SER A 99 -6.99 17.41 12.77
CA SER A 99 -8.16 16.93 12.04
C SER A 99 -8.41 15.45 12.29
N ALA A 100 -9.67 15.05 12.21
CA ALA A 100 -10.06 13.65 12.31
C ALA A 100 -9.86 12.92 10.98
N MET A 101 -9.44 11.67 11.04
CA MET A 101 -9.42 10.73 9.91
C MET A 101 -9.94 9.36 10.36
N THR A 102 -10.61 8.64 9.47
CA THR A 102 -11.09 7.28 9.74
C THR A 102 -9.93 6.30 9.67
N VAL A 103 -9.72 5.54 10.74
CA VAL A 103 -8.77 4.43 10.77
C VAL A 103 -9.53 3.12 10.78
N TYR A 104 -9.23 2.24 9.83
CA TYR A 104 -9.71 0.87 9.81
C TYR A 104 -8.62 -0.02 10.39
N TYR A 105 -8.93 -0.80 11.41
CA TYR A 105 -7.95 -1.63 12.13
C TYR A 105 -8.46 -3.04 12.38
N ASN A 106 -7.54 -3.97 12.59
CA ASN A 106 -7.87 -5.33 12.99
C ASN A 106 -8.13 -5.39 14.51
N PRO A 107 -9.35 -5.75 14.97
CA PRO A 107 -9.67 -5.85 16.40
C PRO A 107 -8.75 -6.78 17.19
N GLU A 108 -8.27 -7.85 16.56
CA GLU A 108 -7.35 -8.82 17.20
C GLU A 108 -5.91 -8.32 17.27
N LYS A 109 -5.55 -7.34 16.42
CA LYS A 109 -4.17 -6.89 16.22
C LYS A 109 -4.15 -5.43 15.74
N PRO A 110 -4.44 -4.45 16.62
CA PRO A 110 -4.77 -3.08 16.21
C PRO A 110 -3.67 -2.37 15.42
N GLU A 111 -2.40 -2.74 15.59
CA GLU A 111 -1.30 -2.20 14.79
C GLU A 111 -1.42 -2.48 13.28
N LYS A 112 -2.20 -3.51 12.90
CA LYS A 112 -2.59 -3.73 11.51
C LYS A 112 -3.80 -2.86 11.21
N ALA A 113 -3.53 -1.75 10.55
CA ALA A 113 -4.55 -0.77 10.17
C ALA A 113 -4.24 -0.11 8.82
N PHE A 114 -5.22 0.62 8.28
CA PHE A 114 -5.06 1.59 7.20
C PHE A 114 -5.95 2.81 7.44
N VAL A 115 -5.59 3.94 6.84
CA VAL A 115 -6.28 5.22 7.02
C VAL A 115 -7.13 5.52 5.78
N GLU A 116 -8.42 5.75 5.98
CA GLU A 116 -9.48 6.07 5.00
C GLU A 116 -9.76 5.00 3.95
N ARG A 117 -8.72 4.48 3.30
CA ARG A 117 -8.81 3.41 2.31
C ARG A 117 -7.59 2.51 2.35
N TYR A 118 -7.78 1.31 1.86
CA TYR A 118 -6.68 0.39 1.66
C TYR A 118 -5.86 0.78 0.41
N ALA A 119 -4.58 1.10 0.60
CA ALA A 119 -3.67 1.54 -0.45
C ALA A 119 -2.69 0.44 -0.92
N GLY A 120 -2.99 -0.83 -0.66
CA GLY A 120 -2.04 -1.91 -0.91
C GLY A 120 -1.80 -2.27 -2.38
N LEU A 121 -0.81 -3.14 -2.58
CA LEU A 121 -0.28 -3.58 -3.88
C LEU A 121 -0.77 -4.99 -4.28
N ASP A 122 -1.86 -5.47 -3.68
CA ASP A 122 -2.39 -6.82 -3.89
C ASP A 122 -2.56 -7.21 -5.37
N ARG A 123 -3.03 -6.28 -6.21
CA ARG A 123 -3.16 -6.49 -7.66
C ARG A 123 -1.81 -6.71 -8.34
N ILE A 124 -0.77 -6.00 -7.93
CA ILE A 124 0.59 -6.14 -8.49
C ILE A 124 1.17 -7.47 -8.07
N PHE A 125 1.12 -7.81 -6.77
CA PHE A 125 1.63 -9.11 -6.30
C PHE A 125 0.94 -10.28 -6.99
N ARG A 126 -0.39 -10.22 -7.18
CA ARG A 126 -1.13 -11.24 -7.92
C ARG A 126 -0.61 -11.41 -9.36
N LEU A 127 -0.37 -10.30 -10.07
CA LEU A 127 0.16 -10.33 -11.44
C LEU A 127 1.58 -10.89 -11.50
N LEU A 128 2.45 -10.48 -10.57
CA LEU A 128 3.83 -10.98 -10.49
C LEU A 128 3.85 -12.49 -10.27
N ILE A 129 3.04 -13.02 -9.33
CA ILE A 129 2.95 -14.47 -9.09
C ILE A 129 2.56 -15.21 -10.37
N ILE A 130 1.59 -14.71 -11.13
CA ILE A 130 1.16 -15.33 -12.39
C ILE A 130 2.30 -15.32 -13.42
N ILE A 131 2.93 -14.17 -13.64
CA ILE A 131 4.02 -14.01 -14.63
C ILE A 131 5.19 -14.94 -14.29
N PHE A 132 5.68 -14.93 -13.04
CA PHE A 132 6.78 -15.79 -12.63
C PHE A 132 6.43 -17.28 -12.68
N SER A 133 5.16 -17.63 -12.45
CA SER A 133 4.70 -19.02 -12.62
C SER A 133 4.72 -19.46 -14.08
N ILE A 134 4.25 -18.62 -15.00
CA ILE A 134 4.27 -18.91 -16.45
C ILE A 134 5.71 -19.04 -16.95
N VAL A 135 6.56 -18.06 -16.64
CA VAL A 135 7.98 -18.08 -17.04
C VAL A 135 8.68 -19.32 -16.47
N GLY A 136 8.44 -19.64 -15.20
CA GLY A 136 9.00 -20.85 -14.58
C GLY A 136 8.54 -22.14 -15.26
N PHE A 137 7.27 -22.24 -15.63
CA PHE A 137 6.73 -23.41 -16.34
C PHE A 137 7.36 -23.58 -17.73
N VAL A 138 7.48 -22.48 -18.50
CA VAL A 138 8.12 -22.51 -19.83
C VAL A 138 9.57 -22.95 -19.75
N LEU A 139 10.35 -22.44 -18.78
CA LEU A 139 11.75 -22.84 -18.60
C LEU A 139 11.89 -24.32 -18.27
N ILE A 140 11.03 -24.85 -17.40
CA ILE A 140 11.02 -26.29 -17.06
C ILE A 140 10.71 -27.13 -18.29
N ALA A 141 9.72 -26.74 -19.10
CA ALA A 141 9.36 -27.45 -20.32
C ALA A 141 10.52 -27.48 -21.34
N ILE A 142 11.26 -26.38 -21.48
CA ILE A 142 12.44 -26.30 -22.36
C ILE A 142 13.54 -27.26 -21.88
N VAL A 143 13.85 -27.25 -20.58
CA VAL A 143 14.88 -28.14 -20.01
C VAL A 143 14.50 -29.60 -20.20
N LEU A 144 13.26 -29.97 -19.89
CA LEU A 144 12.77 -31.34 -20.09
C LEU A 144 12.79 -31.75 -21.57
N GLY A 145 12.43 -30.84 -22.47
CA GLY A 145 12.50 -31.07 -23.92
C GLY A 145 13.93 -31.36 -24.38
N ILE A 146 14.90 -30.53 -23.97
CA ILE A 146 16.32 -30.73 -24.30
C ILE A 146 16.82 -32.06 -23.73
N SER A 147 16.50 -32.37 -22.48
CA SER A 147 16.89 -33.64 -21.84
C SER A 147 16.28 -34.88 -22.49
N TYR A 148 15.11 -34.75 -23.13
CA TYR A 148 14.48 -35.85 -23.86
C TYR A 148 15.06 -36.03 -25.27
N LEU A 149 15.60 -34.95 -25.85
CA LEU A 149 16.24 -34.93 -27.16
C LEU A 149 17.73 -35.29 -27.13
N SER A 150 18.34 -35.36 -25.94
CA SER A 150 19.75 -35.73 -25.71
C SER A 150 19.86 -37.17 -25.24
#